data_AF-V4P4F9-F1
#
_entry.id   AF-V4P4F9-F1
#
_cell.length_a   1.000
_cell.length_b   1.000
_cell.length_c   1.000
_cell.angle_alpha   90.00
_cell.angle_beta   90.00
_cell.angle_gamma   90.00
#
_symmetry.space_group_name_H-M   'P 1'
#
loop_
_entity.id
_entity.type
_entity.pdbx_description
1 polymer ?
#
loop_
_entity_poly.entity_id
_entity_poly.type
_entity_poly.pdbx_seq_one_letter_code
_entity_poly.pdbx_strand_id
1 'polypeptide(L)'
;MIQTRDIERFWSAYDDVRSAANRSARLALFQSLYLDRATPGLRALIAARRYTLDQYVDAIEDYPLFWTSIRPLTRRATEAAAPLAKDLAIFRRLYPELRPASITYAIGVLRTGGTTTGNMVLIGAEVALADETVDVSELPNRCAAACAPSLRRAPL
;
A
#
# COMPACT_ATOMS: atom_id res chain seq x y z
N MET A 1 -0.76 8.48 14.77
CA MET A 1 -0.50 7.03 14.93
C MET A 1 -0.14 6.51 13.55
N ILE A 2 0.97 5.77 13.43
CA ILE A 2 1.39 5.14 12.18
C ILE A 2 0.85 3.71 12.18
N GLN A 3 0.24 3.30 11.07
CA GLN A 3 -0.30 1.97 10.88
C GLN A 3 0.30 1.36 9.61
N THR A 4 0.89 0.17 9.71
CA THR A 4 1.57 -0.53 8.60
C THR A 4 1.12 -1.99 8.46
N ARG A 5 0.25 -2.50 9.34
CA ARG A 5 -0.19 -3.92 9.35
C ARG A 5 -0.81 -4.38 8.04
N ASP A 6 -1.39 -3.47 7.26
CA ASP A 6 -1.98 -3.79 5.97
C ASP A 6 -0.93 -4.10 4.88
N ILE A 7 0.36 -3.81 5.10
CA ILE A 7 1.43 -4.29 4.20
C ILE A 7 1.63 -5.79 4.41
N GLU A 8 1.82 -6.24 5.65
CA GLU A 8 2.03 -7.66 5.97
C GLU A 8 0.84 -8.53 5.57
N ARG A 9 -0.39 -8.04 5.84
CA ARG A 9 -1.62 -8.74 5.45
C ARG A 9 -1.76 -8.87 3.95
N PHE A 10 -1.39 -7.84 3.19
CA PHE A 10 -1.42 -7.90 1.73
C PHE A 10 -0.49 -9.00 1.23
N TRP A 11 0.76 -9.05 1.71
CA TRP A 11 1.72 -10.06 1.25
C TRP A 11 1.32 -11.49 1.65
N SER A 12 0.73 -11.67 2.83
CA SER A 12 0.15 -12.97 3.20
C SER A 12 -0.98 -13.38 2.26
N ALA A 13 -1.90 -12.46 1.95
CA ALA A 13 -2.99 -12.74 1.02
C ALA A 13 -2.49 -12.97 -0.41
N TYR A 14 -1.45 -12.25 -0.84
CA TYR A 14 -0.81 -12.37 -2.15
C TYR A 14 -0.28 -13.79 -2.37
N ASP A 15 0.48 -14.33 -1.41
CA ASP A 15 1.09 -15.66 -1.53
C ASP A 15 -0.01 -16.76 -1.65
N ASP A 16 -1.09 -16.64 -0.86
CA ASP A 16 -2.23 -17.58 -0.91
C ASP A 16 -3.03 -17.45 -2.22
N VAL A 17 -3.25 -16.23 -2.72
CA VAL A 17 -3.92 -15.97 -4.00
C VAL A 17 -3.12 -16.55 -5.18
N ARG A 18 -1.79 -16.39 -5.16
CA ARG A 18 -0.91 -16.91 -6.22
C ARG A 18 -0.88 -18.44 -6.27
N SER A 19 -1.10 -19.11 -5.14
CA SER A 19 -1.14 -20.58 -5.06
C SER A 19 -2.52 -21.20 -5.31
N ALA A 20 -3.59 -20.40 -5.29
CA ALA A 20 -4.95 -20.89 -5.48
C ALA A 20 -5.20 -21.43 -6.91
N ALA A 21 -6.06 -22.44 -7.00
CA ALA A 21 -6.31 -23.18 -8.25
C ALA A 21 -7.18 -22.43 -9.27
N ASN A 22 -8.08 -21.56 -8.82
CA ASN A 22 -9.03 -20.86 -9.69
C ASN A 22 -9.37 -19.47 -9.17
N ARG A 23 -9.94 -18.65 -10.07
CA ARG A 23 -10.32 -17.26 -9.83
C ARG A 23 -11.27 -17.09 -8.63
N SER A 24 -12.29 -17.94 -8.51
CA SER A 24 -13.24 -17.86 -7.39
C SER A 24 -12.56 -18.07 -6.03
N ALA A 25 -11.62 -19.03 -5.94
CA ALA A 25 -10.82 -19.25 -4.75
C ALA A 25 -9.92 -18.04 -4.45
N ARG A 26 -9.29 -17.44 -5.47
CA ARG A 26 -8.49 -16.21 -5.31
C ARG A 26 -9.29 -15.06 -4.74
N LEU A 27 -10.47 -14.80 -5.29
CA LEU A 27 -11.37 -13.74 -4.82
C LEU A 27 -11.75 -13.97 -3.35
N ALA A 28 -12.16 -15.20 -2.99
CA ALA A 28 -12.54 -15.53 -1.61
C ALA A 28 -11.38 -15.39 -0.61
N LEU A 29 -10.18 -15.85 -0.99
CA LEU A 29 -8.97 -15.70 -0.18
C LEU A 29 -8.61 -14.23 0.01
N PHE A 30 -8.58 -13.44 -1.06
CA PHE A 30 -8.21 -12.03 -0.94
C PHE A 30 -9.22 -11.22 -0.13
N GLN A 31 -10.52 -11.48 -0.30
CA GLN A 31 -11.57 -10.86 0.51
C GLN A 31 -11.36 -11.14 1.99
N SER A 32 -11.23 -12.42 2.37
CA SER A 32 -11.15 -12.84 3.77
C SER A 32 -9.83 -12.47 4.45
N LEU A 33 -8.70 -12.59 3.74
CA LEU A 33 -7.37 -12.37 4.31
C LEU A 33 -6.99 -10.88 4.33
N TYR A 34 -7.50 -10.09 3.37
CA TYR A 34 -7.14 -8.69 3.23
C TYR A 34 -8.29 -7.71 3.49
N LEU A 35 -9.36 -7.75 2.69
CA LEU A 35 -10.39 -6.70 2.71
C LEU A 35 -11.26 -6.73 3.98
N ASP A 36 -11.68 -7.92 4.42
CA ASP A 36 -12.46 -8.08 5.66
C ASP A 36 -11.65 -7.68 6.90
N ARG A 37 -10.32 -7.84 6.81
CA ARG A 37 -9.38 -7.52 7.90
C ARG A 37 -8.85 -6.11 7.79
N ALA A 38 -9.23 -5.32 6.79
CA ALA A 38 -8.67 -4.00 6.52
C ALA A 38 -8.65 -3.10 7.77
N THR A 39 -7.58 -2.33 7.98
CA THR A 39 -7.62 -1.29 9.03
C THR A 39 -8.54 -0.14 8.62
N PRO A 40 -8.93 0.75 9.56
CA PRO A 40 -9.71 1.94 9.21
C PRO A 40 -9.08 2.79 8.10
N GLY A 41 -7.75 2.89 8.05
CA GLY A 41 -7.04 3.64 7.01
C GLY A 41 -7.12 2.96 5.63
N LEU A 42 -6.96 1.64 5.56
CA LEU A 42 -7.17 0.90 4.31
C LEU A 42 -8.62 0.99 3.83
N ARG A 43 -9.62 0.87 4.73
CA ARG A 43 -11.03 1.08 4.36
C ARG A 43 -11.26 2.48 3.78
N ALA A 44 -10.67 3.51 4.39
CA ALA A 44 -10.76 4.87 3.88
C ALA A 44 -10.09 5.03 2.50
N LEU A 45 -8.98 4.33 2.26
CA LEU A 45 -8.28 4.34 0.97
C LEU A 45 -9.12 3.67 -0.13
N ILE A 46 -9.66 2.48 0.17
CA ILE A 46 -10.56 1.74 -0.71
C ILE A 46 -11.76 2.60 -1.07
N ALA A 47 -12.40 3.26 -0.10
CA ALA A 47 -13.53 4.14 -0.35
C ALA A 47 -13.16 5.36 -1.19
N ALA A 48 -12.03 6.01 -0.89
CA ALA A 48 -11.57 7.21 -1.60
C ALA A 48 -11.20 6.94 -3.07
N ARG A 49 -10.79 5.71 -3.41
CA ARG A 49 -10.39 5.31 -4.76
C ARG A 49 -11.33 4.33 -5.43
N ARG A 50 -12.40 3.91 -4.74
CA ARG A 50 -13.41 2.95 -5.17
C ARG A 50 -12.77 1.65 -5.70
N TYR A 51 -11.83 1.10 -4.93
CA TYR A 51 -11.21 -0.18 -5.27
C TYR A 51 -12.21 -1.32 -5.10
N THR A 52 -12.17 -2.27 -6.03
CA THR A 52 -13.00 -3.47 -5.98
C THR A 52 -12.13 -4.70 -5.76
N LEU A 53 -12.74 -5.77 -5.24
CA LEU A 53 -12.07 -7.06 -5.04
C LEU A 53 -11.45 -7.58 -6.35
N ASP A 54 -12.21 -7.56 -7.45
CA ASP A 54 -11.71 -7.97 -8.76
C ASP A 54 -10.47 -7.19 -9.20
N GLN A 55 -10.47 -5.87 -9.02
CA GLN A 55 -9.32 -5.03 -9.40
C GLN A 55 -8.05 -5.42 -8.64
N TYR A 56 -8.17 -5.83 -7.38
CA TYR A 56 -7.02 -6.34 -6.63
C TYR A 56 -6.52 -7.66 -7.19
N VAL A 57 -7.42 -8.61 -7.44
CA VAL A 57 -7.02 -9.94 -7.94
C VAL A 57 -6.48 -9.85 -9.37
N ASP A 58 -7.08 -9.02 -10.23
CA ASP A 58 -6.57 -8.72 -11.58
C ASP A 58 -5.15 -8.19 -11.49
N ALA A 59 -4.89 -7.18 -10.66
CA ALA A 59 -3.55 -6.63 -10.53
C ALA A 59 -2.53 -7.66 -10.03
N ILE A 60 -2.91 -8.57 -9.12
CA ILE A 60 -2.05 -9.65 -8.62
C ILE A 60 -1.73 -10.69 -9.70
N GLU A 61 -2.71 -10.98 -10.56
CA GLU A 61 -2.55 -11.95 -11.65
C GLU A 61 -1.76 -11.36 -12.82
N ASP A 62 -2.03 -10.11 -13.18
CA ASP A 62 -1.53 -9.46 -14.39
C ASP A 62 -0.11 -8.89 -14.25
N TYR A 63 0.31 -8.52 -13.02
CA TYR A 63 1.58 -7.79 -12.79
C TYR A 63 2.59 -8.51 -11.87
N PRO A 64 2.91 -9.80 -12.07
CA PRO A 64 3.78 -10.57 -11.18
C PRO A 64 5.23 -10.03 -11.07
N LEU A 65 5.80 -9.46 -12.14
CA LEU A 65 7.15 -8.88 -12.09
C LEU A 65 7.16 -7.61 -11.24
N PHE A 66 6.12 -6.79 -11.38
CA PHE A 66 5.95 -5.61 -10.54
C PHE A 66 5.86 -5.99 -9.05
N TRP A 67 4.97 -6.92 -8.69
CA TRP A 67 4.81 -7.32 -7.28
C TRP A 67 6.08 -7.94 -6.71
N THR A 68 6.81 -8.70 -7.51
CA THR A 68 8.08 -9.31 -7.10
C THR A 68 9.15 -8.25 -6.81
N SER A 69 9.25 -7.22 -7.65
CA SER A 69 10.25 -6.14 -7.50
C SER A 69 9.91 -5.15 -6.37
N ILE A 70 8.63 -4.82 -6.13
CA ILE A 70 8.22 -3.86 -5.08
C ILE A 70 8.19 -4.46 -3.66
N ARG A 71 8.06 -5.79 -3.52
CA ARG A 71 7.99 -6.50 -2.23
C ARG A 71 9.11 -6.13 -1.25
N PRO A 72 10.40 -6.14 -1.62
CA PRO A 72 11.48 -5.76 -0.70
C PRO A 72 11.37 -4.30 -0.22
N LEU A 73 10.92 -3.36 -1.08
CA LEU A 73 10.80 -1.95 -0.74
C LEU A 73 9.68 -1.69 0.29
N THR A 74 8.52 -2.34 0.12
CA THR A 74 7.40 -2.25 1.09
C THR A 74 7.74 -2.84 2.46
N ARG A 75 8.60 -3.88 2.50
CA ARG A 75 9.13 -4.43 3.76
C ARG A 75 10.02 -3.43 4.48
N ARG A 76 11.00 -2.85 3.78
CA ARG A 76 11.92 -1.84 4.34
C ARG A 76 11.19 -0.63 4.90
N ALA A 77 10.13 -0.17 4.24
CA ALA A 77 9.33 0.94 4.75
C ALA A 77 8.59 0.62 6.05
N THR A 78 8.15 -0.63 6.23
CA THR A 78 7.54 -1.09 7.49
C THR A 78 8.57 -1.02 8.62
N GLU A 79 9.81 -1.45 8.35
CA GLU A 79 10.94 -1.38 9.30
C GLU A 79 11.32 0.08 9.62
N ALA A 80 11.39 0.94 8.60
CA ALA A 80 11.74 2.37 8.75
C ALA A 80 10.63 3.20 9.43
N ALA A 81 9.36 2.79 9.32
CA ALA A 81 8.25 3.47 9.98
C ALA A 81 8.21 3.22 11.50
N ALA A 82 8.82 2.14 11.99
CA ALA A 82 8.87 1.81 13.42
C ALA A 82 9.56 2.88 14.28
N PRO A 83 10.77 3.39 13.93
CA PRO A 83 11.39 4.49 14.66
C PRO A 83 10.64 5.83 14.51
N LEU A 84 10.06 6.10 13.33
CA LEU A 84 9.31 7.34 13.07
C LEU A 84 8.11 7.51 14.02
N ALA A 85 7.52 6.42 14.51
CA ALA A 85 6.45 6.48 15.49
C ALA A 85 6.88 7.15 16.81
N LYS A 86 8.16 6.97 17.21
CA LYS A 86 8.73 7.62 18.41
C LYS A 86 8.91 9.11 18.19
N ASP A 87 9.45 9.51 17.04
CA ASP A 87 9.69 10.92 16.72
C ASP A 87 8.37 11.69 16.58
N LEU A 88 7.35 11.08 15.99
CA LEU A 88 6.01 11.66 15.91
C LEU A 88 5.34 11.81 17.28
N ALA A 89 5.64 10.92 18.24
CA ALA A 89 5.15 11.06 19.61
C ALA A 89 5.82 12.25 20.32
N ILE A 90 7.12 12.45 20.11
CA ILE A 90 7.85 13.63 20.62
C ILE A 90 7.29 14.90 20.00
N PHE A 91 7.12 14.93 18.67
CA PHE A 91 6.59 16.07 17.95
C PHE A 91 5.20 16.51 18.46
N ARG A 92 4.31 15.54 18.74
CA ARG A 92 2.99 15.82 19.34
C ARG A 92 3.08 16.43 20.74
N ARG A 93 4.06 16.02 21.54
CA ARG A 93 4.28 16.60 22.86
C ARG A 93 4.73 18.06 22.77
N LEU A 94 5.52 18.38 21.75
CA LEU A 94 6.00 19.75 21.49
C LEU A 94 4.89 20.65 20.93
N TYR A 95 3.93 20.10 20.19
CA TYR A 95 2.85 20.84 19.56
C TYR A 95 1.47 20.22 19.86
N PRO A 96 0.93 20.41 21.08
CA PRO A 96 -0.34 19.79 21.50
C PRO A 96 -1.57 20.34 20.76
N GLU A 97 -1.49 21.57 20.24
CA GLU A 97 -2.50 22.22 19.38
C GLU A 97 -2.64 21.53 18.01
N LEU A 98 -1.67 20.71 17.62
CA LEU A 98 -1.59 20.11 16.30
C LEU A 98 -2.60 18.96 16.20
N ARG A 99 -3.57 19.09 15.28
CA ARG A 99 -4.63 18.08 15.12
C ARG A 99 -4.01 16.70 14.87
N PRO A 100 -4.36 15.68 15.66
CA PRO A 100 -3.75 14.37 15.53
C PRO A 100 -4.12 13.74 14.18
N ALA A 101 -3.14 13.61 13.30
CA ALA A 101 -3.28 12.83 12.07
C ALA A 101 -2.94 11.35 12.28
N SER A 102 -3.67 10.46 11.60
CA SER A 102 -3.31 9.04 11.49
C SER A 102 -2.65 8.80 10.14
N ILE A 103 -1.45 8.21 10.15
CA ILE A 103 -0.72 7.85 8.95
C ILE A 103 -0.94 6.35 8.74
N THR A 104 -1.42 5.94 7.57
CA THR A 104 -1.60 4.53 7.23
C THR A 104 -0.87 4.22 5.94
N TYR A 105 0.02 3.25 6.02
CA TYR A 105 0.61 2.61 4.85
C TYR A 105 -0.20 1.36 4.54
N ALA A 106 -0.70 1.27 3.31
CA ALA A 106 -1.45 0.13 2.83
C ALA A 106 -1.14 -0.10 1.35
N ILE A 107 -1.51 -1.28 0.83
CA ILE A 107 -1.31 -1.63 -0.58
C ILE A 107 -2.65 -1.52 -1.31
N GLY A 108 -2.67 -0.69 -2.35
CA GLY A 108 -3.82 -0.44 -3.22
C GLY A 108 -3.73 -1.18 -4.54
N VAL A 109 -4.44 -0.64 -5.54
CA VAL A 109 -4.41 -1.11 -6.93
C VAL A 109 -3.64 -0.13 -7.82
N LEU A 110 -2.45 0.32 -7.37
CA LEU A 110 -1.49 1.08 -8.20
C LEU A 110 -1.99 2.43 -8.75
N ARG A 111 -3.02 3.02 -8.13
CA ARG A 111 -3.62 4.29 -8.60
C ARG A 111 -3.14 5.52 -7.84
N THR A 112 -2.47 5.38 -6.70
CA THR A 112 -2.13 6.54 -5.85
C THR A 112 -0.96 6.25 -4.92
N GLY A 113 0.05 7.15 -4.90
CA GLY A 113 1.11 7.14 -3.88
C GLY A 113 0.61 7.60 -2.51
N GLY A 114 -0.41 8.45 -2.48
CA GLY A 114 -1.13 8.77 -1.25
C GLY A 114 -2.36 9.62 -1.48
N THR A 115 -3.21 9.72 -0.45
CA THR A 115 -4.38 10.59 -0.41
C THR A 115 -4.65 11.00 1.04
N THR A 116 -5.34 12.11 1.23
CA THR A 116 -5.79 12.55 2.55
C THR A 116 -7.30 12.44 2.66
N THR A 117 -7.81 11.90 3.75
CA THR A 117 -9.24 11.82 4.04
C THR A 117 -9.47 12.27 5.48
N GLY A 118 -10.06 13.45 5.67
CA GLY A 118 -10.24 14.05 7.00
C GLY A 118 -8.89 14.30 7.69
N ASN A 119 -8.67 13.67 8.85
CA ASN A 119 -7.39 13.70 9.57
C ASN A 119 -6.46 12.51 9.22
N MET A 120 -6.78 11.73 8.19
CA MET A 120 -6.00 10.57 7.79
C MET A 120 -5.08 10.90 6.61
N VAL A 121 -3.81 10.54 6.74
CA VAL A 121 -2.85 10.47 5.65
C VAL A 121 -2.74 9.01 5.24
N LEU A 122 -3.19 8.69 4.03
CA LEU A 122 -3.25 7.34 3.50
C LEU A 122 -2.19 7.22 2.41
N ILE A 123 -1.24 6.32 2.58
CA ILE A 123 -0.09 6.16 1.70
C ILE A 123 -0.20 4.79 1.02
N GLY A 124 -0.29 4.82 -0.31
CA GLY A 124 -0.24 3.62 -1.15
C GLY A 124 1.21 3.18 -1.28
N ALA A 125 1.61 2.21 -0.47
CA ALA A 125 3.00 1.81 -0.32
C ALA A 125 3.61 1.33 -1.66
N GLU A 126 2.80 0.71 -2.51
CA GLU A 126 3.22 0.17 -3.81
C GLU A 126 3.62 1.25 -4.82
N VAL A 127 3.08 2.46 -4.70
CA VAL A 127 3.42 3.59 -5.58
C VAL A 127 4.38 4.56 -4.89
N ALA A 128 4.20 4.82 -3.60
CA ALA A 128 5.00 5.79 -2.86
C ALA A 128 6.45 5.36 -2.66
N LEU A 129 6.68 4.04 -2.59
CA LEU A 129 8.01 3.47 -2.32
C LEU A 129 8.68 2.94 -3.58
N ALA A 130 8.04 3.07 -4.75
CA ALA A 130 8.62 2.61 -5.99
C ALA A 130 9.83 3.48 -6.39
N ASP A 131 10.96 2.83 -6.67
CA ASP A 131 12.17 3.44 -7.19
C ASP A 131 12.56 2.81 -8.55
N GLU A 132 13.65 3.26 -9.14
CA GLU A 132 14.15 2.78 -10.43
C GLU A 132 14.45 1.27 -10.50
N THR A 133 14.46 0.56 -9.37
CA THR A 133 14.63 -0.90 -9.32
C THR A 133 13.32 -1.67 -9.51
N VAL A 134 12.18 -0.97 -9.52
CA VAL A 134 10.85 -1.58 -9.68
C VAL A 134 10.54 -1.81 -11.15
N ASP A 135 10.19 -3.05 -11.48
CA ASP A 135 9.79 -3.45 -12.82
C ASP A 135 8.35 -2.99 -13.09
N VAL A 136 8.19 -2.02 -13.99
CA VAL A 136 6.90 -1.47 -14.40
C VAL A 136 6.51 -1.89 -15.83
N SER A 137 7.22 -2.85 -16.43
CA SER A 137 7.02 -3.26 -17.83
C SER A 137 5.63 -3.83 -18.11
N GLU A 138 5.02 -4.46 -17.10
CA GLU A 138 3.67 -5.04 -17.19
C GLU A 138 2.56 -4.01 -16.93
N LEU A 139 2.90 -2.82 -16.40
CA LEU A 139 1.92 -1.84 -15.99
C LEU A 139 1.33 -1.07 -17.17
N PRO A 140 0.00 -0.84 -17.19
CA PRO A 140 -0.60 0.10 -18.13
C PRO A 140 -0.02 1.50 -17.96
N ASN A 141 0.05 2.28 -19.05
CA ASN A 141 0.64 3.63 -19.07
C ASN A 141 0.19 4.55 -17.92
N ARG A 142 -1.08 4.45 -17.47
CA ARG A 142 -1.61 5.25 -16.35
C ARG A 142 -1.05 4.82 -14.99
N CYS A 143 -0.86 3.53 -14.76
CA CYS A 143 -0.28 3.00 -13.53
C CYS A 143 1.23 3.26 -13.49
N ALA A 144 1.92 3.08 -14.63
CA ALA A 144 3.32 3.46 -14.77
C ALA A 144 3.54 4.97 -14.50
N ALA A 145 2.65 5.83 -14.99
CA ALA A 145 2.67 7.26 -14.72
C ALA A 145 2.45 7.61 -13.24
N ALA A 146 1.69 6.80 -12.49
CA ALA A 146 1.50 7.00 -11.05
C ALA A 146 2.80 6.74 -10.25
N CYS A 147 3.62 5.77 -10.68
CA CYS A 147 4.92 5.48 -10.08
C CYS A 147 6.01 6.48 -10.51
N ALA A 148 5.89 7.09 -11.69
CA ALA A 148 6.92 7.96 -12.27
C ALA A 148 7.46 9.09 -11.36
N PRO A 149 6.66 9.75 -10.48
CA PRO A 149 7.18 10.74 -9.54
C PRO A 149 8.10 10.14 -8.47
N SER A 150 7.82 8.91 -8.04
CA SER A 150 8.62 8.17 -7.05
C SER A 150 9.88 7.60 -7.69
N LEU A 151 9.80 7.12 -8.94
CA LEU A 151 10.96 6.68 -9.74
C LEU A 151 11.99 7.80 -9.94
N ARG A 152 11.56 9.06 -10.05
CA ARG A 152 12.45 10.24 -10.13
C ARG A 152 12.96 10.73 -8.78
N ARG A 153 12.41 10.19 -7.69
CA ARG A 153 12.75 10.53 -6.31
C ARG A 153 13.41 9.33 -5.62
N ALA A 154 14.55 8.90 -6.13
CA ALA A 154 15.61 8.43 -5.26
C ALA A 154 16.62 9.59 -5.13
N PRO A 155 16.60 10.39 -4.03
CA PRO A 155 17.59 11.43 -3.88
C PRO A 155 18.64 11.09 -2.80
N LEU A 156 19.89 11.44 -3.13
CA LEU A 156 21.01 11.90 -2.28
C LEU A 156 21.91 10.84 -1.64
#